data_AF-A0A6J5UWX0-F1
#
_entry.id   AF-A0A6J5UWX0-F1
#
_cell.length_a   1.000
_cell.length_b   1.000
_cell.length_c   1.000
_cell.angle_alpha   90.00
_cell.angle_beta   90.00
_cell.angle_gamma   90.00
#
_symmetry.space_group_name_H-M   'P 1'
#
loop_
_entity.id
_entity.type
_entity.pdbx_description
1 polymer ?
#
loop_
_entity_poly.entity_id
_entity_poly.type
_entity_poly.pdbx_seq_one_letter_code
_entity_poly.pdbx_strand_id
1 'polypeptide(L)'
;MAYHQTASSPKCPCFLILLVITVFCCCFATAKTQKSLKRGASFSVEDDSGFLTSPDKSFTCGFYGVGTNAYWFSIWFTNSENKTLVWMANRDRPVNALGSRVSLSRDGTMVLTDVDGKIVWESSTNSTPTGAERAELLNSGNLLF
;
A
#
# COMPACT_ATOMS: atom_id res chain seq x y z
N MET A 1 12.62 -13.90 -74.34
CA MET A 1 12.95 -14.50 -73.04
C MET A 1 13.54 -13.40 -72.16
N ALA A 2 12.78 -12.90 -71.20
CA ALA A 2 13.26 -11.91 -70.23
C ALA A 2 13.21 -12.56 -68.84
N TYR A 3 14.36 -12.66 -68.19
CA TYR A 3 14.48 -13.16 -66.82
C TYR A 3 14.13 -12.03 -65.86
N HIS A 4 13.02 -12.16 -65.12
CA HIS A 4 12.73 -11.29 -63.98
C HIS A 4 13.62 -11.70 -62.81
N GLN A 5 14.51 -10.80 -62.39
CA GLN A 5 15.35 -10.96 -61.21
C GLN A 5 14.67 -10.28 -60.02
N THR A 6 14.13 -11.06 -59.09
CA THR A 6 13.55 -10.53 -57.85
C THR A 6 14.66 -10.24 -56.85
N ALA A 7 15.00 -8.96 -56.68
CA ALA A 7 15.91 -8.52 -55.62
C ALA A 7 15.25 -8.72 -54.25
N SER A 8 15.82 -9.58 -53.41
CA SER A 8 15.42 -9.70 -52.01
C SER A 8 16.09 -8.60 -51.19
N SER A 9 15.30 -7.85 -50.42
CA SER A 9 15.81 -6.77 -49.58
C SER A 9 16.61 -7.33 -48.40
N PRO A 10 17.79 -6.77 -48.07
CA PRO A 10 18.54 -7.21 -46.90
C PRO A 10 17.79 -6.72 -45.65
N LYS A 11 17.23 -7.65 -44.88
CA LYS A 11 16.69 -7.34 -43.56
C LYS A 11 17.86 -6.98 -42.64
N CYS A 12 17.99 -5.70 -42.33
CA CYS A 12 19.10 -5.14 -41.57
C CYS A 12 19.18 -5.76 -40.15
N PRO A 13 20.33 -6.31 -39.72
CA PRO A 13 20.50 -6.95 -38.40
C PRO A 13 20.15 -6.04 -37.22
N CYS A 14 20.33 -4.71 -37.38
CA CYS A 14 19.93 -3.71 -36.38
C CYS A 14 18.44 -3.75 -36.05
N PHE A 15 17.57 -4.07 -37.02
CA PHE A 15 16.13 -4.10 -36.81
C PHE A 15 15.72 -5.26 -35.90
N LEU A 16 16.39 -6.40 -36.06
CA LEU A 16 16.20 -7.58 -35.20
C LEU A 16 16.74 -7.34 -33.79
N ILE A 17 17.90 -6.71 -33.65
CA ILE A 17 18.49 -6.37 -32.33
C ILE A 17 17.60 -5.38 -31.59
N LEU A 18 17.10 -4.33 -32.26
CA LEU A 18 16.19 -3.35 -31.67
C LEU A 18 14.87 -4.00 -31.21
N LEU A 19 14.33 -4.93 -32.01
CA LEU A 19 13.11 -5.66 -31.67
C LEU A 19 13.31 -6.58 -30.47
N VAL A 20 14.45 -7.26 -30.36
CA VAL A 20 14.81 -8.10 -29.20
C VAL A 20 15.00 -7.25 -27.95
N ILE A 21 15.66 -6.09 -28.03
CA ILE A 21 15.80 -5.16 -26.89
C ILE A 21 14.43 -4.63 -26.44
N THR A 22 13.54 -4.31 -27.38
CA THR A 22 12.20 -3.81 -27.06
C THR A 22 11.35 -4.88 -26.39
N VAL A 23 11.36 -6.12 -26.91
CA VAL A 23 10.67 -7.27 -26.29
C VAL A 23 11.25 -7.58 -24.91
N PHE A 24 12.57 -7.58 -24.77
CA PHE A 24 13.24 -7.79 -23.49
C PHE A 24 12.91 -6.67 -22.49
N CYS A 25 12.84 -5.41 -22.93
CA CYS A 25 12.46 -4.27 -22.09
C CYS A 25 10.99 -4.36 -21.61
N CYS A 26 10.08 -4.81 -22.48
CA CYS A 26 8.68 -5.03 -22.13
C CYS A 26 8.46 -6.16 -21.11
N CYS A 27 9.39 -7.12 -21.00
CA CYS A 27 9.26 -8.24 -20.07
C CYS A 27 9.56 -7.88 -18.60
N PHE A 28 10.21 -6.74 -18.31
CA PHE A 28 10.75 -6.45 -16.97
C PHE A 28 10.09 -5.31 -16.19
N ALA A 29 9.11 -4.60 -16.72
CA ALA A 29 8.56 -3.43 -16.00
C ALA A 29 7.04 -3.47 -15.84
N THR A 30 6.56 -4.28 -14.88
CA THR A 30 5.29 -3.95 -14.19
C THR A 30 5.63 -3.26 -12.88
N ALA A 31 5.69 -1.93 -12.89
CA ALA A 31 5.75 -1.17 -11.65
C ALA A 31 4.40 -1.30 -10.95
N LYS A 32 4.30 -2.19 -9.95
CA LYS A 32 3.11 -2.27 -9.10
C LYS A 32 3.11 -1.07 -8.16
N THR A 33 2.15 -0.16 -8.34
CA THR A 33 1.95 0.96 -7.42
C THR A 33 1.54 0.43 -6.05
N GLN A 34 2.40 0.63 -5.04
CA GLN A 34 2.07 0.32 -3.66
C GLN A 34 1.08 1.37 -3.12
N LYS A 35 -0.02 0.92 -2.51
CA LYS A 35 -0.96 1.81 -1.84
C LYS A 35 -0.27 2.42 -0.61
N SER A 36 -0.41 3.73 -0.44
CA SER A 36 0.13 4.51 0.67
C SER A 36 -0.93 5.48 1.17
N LEU A 37 -0.90 5.80 2.47
CA LEU A 37 -1.75 6.84 3.05
C LEU A 37 -1.00 8.16 2.96
N LYS A 38 -1.46 9.08 2.11
CA LYS A 38 -0.79 10.38 1.93
C LYS A 38 -1.04 11.30 3.11
N ARG A 39 -0.14 12.25 3.33
CA ARG A 39 -0.30 13.29 4.33
C ARG A 39 -1.59 14.09 4.11
N GLY A 40 -2.31 14.34 5.20
CA GLY A 40 -3.63 14.96 5.22
C GLY A 40 -4.77 14.02 4.79
N ALA A 41 -4.48 12.77 4.42
CA ALA A 41 -5.50 11.77 4.09
C ALA A 41 -5.83 10.90 5.31
N SER A 42 -6.93 10.16 5.20
CA SER A 42 -7.41 9.24 6.21
C SER A 42 -8.05 8.00 5.60
N PHE A 43 -8.06 6.90 6.36
CA PHE A 43 -8.97 5.77 6.15
C PHE A 43 -10.01 5.77 7.27
N SER A 44 -11.28 5.58 6.93
CA SER A 44 -12.34 5.28 7.89
C SER A 44 -12.55 3.77 8.01
N VAL A 45 -13.22 3.33 9.07
CA VAL A 45 -13.61 1.92 9.22
C VAL A 45 -14.55 1.47 8.09
N GLU A 46 -15.37 2.37 7.59
CA GLU A 46 -16.35 2.14 6.52
C GLU A 46 -15.72 2.06 5.12
N ASP A 47 -14.45 2.44 4.96
CA ASP A 47 -13.74 2.33 3.69
C ASP A 47 -13.28 0.88 3.49
N ASP A 48 -14.00 0.13 2.66
CA ASP A 48 -13.64 -1.24 2.27
C ASP A 48 -12.25 -1.33 1.62
N SER A 49 -11.74 -0.22 1.08
CA SER A 49 -10.40 -0.14 0.52
C SER A 49 -9.37 0.37 1.54
N GLY A 50 -9.78 0.76 2.75
CA GLY A 50 -9.04 1.50 3.78
C GLY A 50 -7.92 0.72 4.47
N PHE A 51 -7.02 0.13 3.69
CA PHE A 51 -5.90 -0.67 4.17
C PHE A 51 -4.66 -0.48 3.29
N LEU A 52 -3.51 -0.83 3.86
CA LEU A 52 -2.21 -0.89 3.19
C LEU A 52 -1.77 -2.35 3.14
N THR A 53 -1.20 -2.77 2.01
CA THR A 53 -0.62 -4.12 1.85
C THR A 53 0.86 -3.97 1.52
N SER A 54 1.72 -4.80 2.11
CA SER A 54 3.15 -4.83 1.76
C SER A 54 3.34 -5.24 0.29
N PRO A 55 4.43 -4.79 -0.38
CA PRO A 55 4.72 -5.15 -1.77
C PRO A 55 4.67 -6.65 -2.08
N ASP A 56 5.21 -7.48 -1.18
CA ASP A 56 5.23 -8.94 -1.29
C ASP A 56 3.91 -9.60 -0.84
N LYS A 57 2.96 -8.81 -0.35
CA LYS A 57 1.67 -9.24 0.21
C LYS A 57 1.79 -10.13 1.44
N SER A 58 2.90 -10.08 2.19
CA SER A 58 3.02 -10.80 3.46
C SER A 58 2.20 -10.16 4.59
N PHE A 59 2.09 -8.83 4.61
CA PHE A 59 1.39 -8.09 5.66
C PHE A 59 0.30 -7.16 5.11
N THR A 60 -0.74 -6.95 5.91
CA THR A 60 -1.77 -5.94 5.69
C THR A 60 -1.98 -5.13 6.97
N CYS A 61 -2.20 -3.82 6.82
CA CYS A 61 -2.46 -2.87 7.88
C CYS A 61 -3.79 -2.15 7.61
N GLY A 62 -4.68 -2.07 8.59
CA GLY A 62 -6.00 -1.48 8.43
C GLY A 62 -6.89 -1.70 9.65
N PHE A 63 -8.19 -1.48 9.49
CA PHE A 63 -9.17 -1.77 10.52
C PHE A 63 -9.52 -3.26 10.57
N TYR A 64 -9.45 -3.83 11.77
CA TYR A 64 -9.78 -5.21 12.07
C TYR A 64 -10.95 -5.27 13.05
N GLY A 65 -12.04 -5.92 12.64
CA GLY A 65 -13.24 -6.06 13.48
C GLY A 65 -13.04 -7.09 14.59
N VAL A 66 -13.33 -6.69 15.82
CA VAL A 66 -13.23 -7.54 17.03
C VAL A 66 -14.57 -7.77 17.73
N GLY A 67 -15.63 -7.24 17.15
CA GLY A 67 -17.01 -7.37 17.60
C GLY A 67 -17.95 -6.63 16.66
N THR A 68 -19.22 -6.53 17.02
CA THR A 68 -20.27 -5.95 16.15
C THR A 68 -20.05 -4.47 15.83
N ASN A 69 -19.47 -3.71 16.75
CA ASN A 69 -19.23 -2.27 16.60
C ASN A 69 -17.89 -1.86 17.25
N ALA A 70 -16.88 -2.71 17.08
CA ALA A 70 -15.60 -2.57 17.75
C ALA A 70 -14.46 -2.97 16.81
N TYR A 71 -13.52 -2.04 16.59
CA TYR A 71 -12.43 -2.20 15.65
C TYR A 71 -11.08 -1.81 16.25
N TRP A 72 -10.05 -2.56 15.90
CA TRP A 72 -8.65 -2.20 16.12
C TRP A 72 -8.00 -1.76 14.83
N PHE A 73 -7.21 -0.70 14.87
CA PHE A 73 -6.24 -0.44 13.81
C PHE A 73 -5.03 -1.35 14.02
N SER A 74 -4.79 -2.27 13.08
CA SER A 74 -3.95 -3.44 13.29
C SER A 74 -3.11 -3.80 12.07
N ILE A 75 -2.06 -4.60 12.31
CA ILE A 75 -1.27 -5.27 11.28
C ILE A 75 -1.46 -6.79 11.42
N TRP A 76 -1.66 -7.49 10.31
CA TRP A 76 -1.83 -8.95 10.27
C TRP A 76 -1.14 -9.58 9.06
N PHE A 77 -0.92 -10.89 9.13
CA PHE A 77 -0.47 -11.68 7.98
C PHE A 77 -1.58 -11.80 6.93
N THR A 78 -1.34 -11.32 5.71
CA THR A 78 -2.35 -11.24 4.64
C THR A 78 -2.95 -12.60 4.29
N ASN A 79 -2.11 -13.64 4.20
CA ASN A 79 -2.50 -14.96 3.71
C ASN A 79 -2.86 -15.94 4.86
N SER A 80 -3.01 -15.44 6.09
CA SER A 80 -3.46 -16.25 7.21
C SER A 80 -4.98 -16.41 7.17
N GLU A 81 -5.49 -17.64 7.24
CA GLU A 81 -6.94 -17.91 7.25
C GLU A 81 -7.65 -17.15 8.37
N ASN A 82 -7.06 -17.14 9.57
CA ASN A 82 -7.59 -16.41 10.72
C ASN A 82 -7.03 -14.97 10.87
N LYS A 83 -6.41 -14.41 9.83
CA LYS A 83 -5.77 -13.06 9.85
C LYS A 83 -4.96 -12.82 11.12
N THR A 84 -3.99 -13.70 11.39
CA THR A 84 -3.16 -13.65 12.60
C THR A 84 -2.58 -12.24 12.80
N LEU A 85 -3.01 -11.57 13.87
CA LEU A 85 -2.59 -10.22 14.23
C LEU A 85 -1.15 -10.24 14.76
N VAL A 86 -0.34 -9.28 14.33
CA VAL A 86 1.04 -9.08 14.81
C VAL A 86 1.20 -7.80 15.62
N TRP A 87 0.29 -6.82 15.44
CA TRP A 87 0.29 -5.57 16.17
C TRP A 87 -1.09 -4.89 16.14
N MET A 88 -1.42 -4.15 17.21
CA MET A 88 -2.65 -3.35 17.33
C MET A 88 -2.35 -2.02 18.02
N ALA A 89 -2.79 -0.90 17.42
CA ALA A 89 -2.60 0.44 17.96
C ALA A 89 -3.40 0.67 19.25
N ASN A 90 -4.67 0.29 19.22
CA ASN A 90 -5.68 0.63 20.22
C ASN A 90 -6.25 -0.62 20.90
N ARG A 91 -5.38 -1.56 21.30
CA ARG A 91 -5.75 -2.85 21.88
C ARG A 91 -6.75 -2.71 23.04
N ASP A 92 -6.50 -1.78 23.95
CA ASP A 92 -7.29 -1.60 25.17
C ASP A 92 -8.57 -0.78 24.95
N ARG A 93 -8.68 -0.09 23.79
CA ARG A 93 -9.80 0.79 23.47
C ARG A 93 -10.20 0.67 21.99
N PRO A 94 -10.98 -0.36 21.60
CA PRO A 94 -11.56 -0.47 20.26
C PRO A 94 -12.38 0.78 19.88
N VAL A 95 -12.42 1.10 18.60
CA VAL A 95 -13.21 2.23 18.06
C VAL A 95 -14.49 1.75 17.38
N ASN A 96 -15.45 2.65 17.19
CA ASN A 96 -16.74 2.36 16.57
C ASN A 96 -16.61 2.07 15.07
N ALA A 97 -17.57 1.33 14.52
CA ALA A 97 -17.63 0.96 13.11
C ALA A 97 -17.90 2.15 12.18
N LEU A 98 -18.57 3.18 12.69
CA LEU A 98 -19.02 4.34 11.93
C LEU A 98 -18.29 5.60 12.40
N GLY A 99 -17.78 6.40 11.48
CA GLY A 99 -17.15 7.71 11.79
C GLY A 99 -15.71 7.66 12.32
N SER A 100 -15.27 6.52 12.87
CA SER A 100 -13.88 6.32 13.31
C SER A 100 -12.91 6.29 12.12
N ARG A 101 -11.72 6.85 12.31
CA ARG A 101 -10.73 6.99 11.23
C ARG A 101 -9.30 7.04 11.76
N VAL A 102 -8.37 6.57 10.92
CA VAL A 102 -6.94 6.79 11.07
C VAL A 102 -6.49 7.80 10.02
N SER A 103 -5.68 8.78 10.42
CA SER A 103 -5.17 9.84 9.54
C SER A 103 -3.67 9.99 9.68
N LEU A 104 -3.01 10.35 8.57
CA LEU A 104 -1.68 10.94 8.62
C LEU A 104 -1.86 12.46 8.65
N SER A 105 -1.69 13.06 9.82
CA SER A 105 -1.85 14.49 10.04
C SER A 105 -0.84 15.31 9.24
N ARG A 106 -1.12 16.62 9.07
CA ARG A 106 -0.28 17.53 8.26
C ARG A 106 1.14 17.72 8.81
N ASP A 107 1.35 17.41 10.07
CA ASP A 107 2.64 17.44 10.75
C ASP A 107 3.40 16.09 10.59
N GLY A 108 2.78 15.05 10.03
CA GLY A 108 3.35 13.72 9.91
C GLY A 108 2.96 12.77 11.04
N THR A 109 2.14 13.20 12.00
CA THR A 109 1.68 12.35 13.09
C THR A 109 0.58 11.40 12.63
N MET A 110 0.67 10.11 12.94
CA MET A 110 -0.46 9.19 12.74
C MET A 110 -1.43 9.29 13.92
N VAL A 111 -2.71 9.53 13.62
CA VAL A 111 -3.75 9.75 14.63
C VAL A 111 -4.95 8.85 14.34
N LEU A 112 -5.44 8.15 15.36
CA LEU A 112 -6.66 7.36 15.35
C LEU A 112 -7.72 8.04 16.22
N THR A 113 -8.87 8.38 15.63
CA THR A 113 -10.01 8.97 16.34
C THR A 113 -11.23 8.06 16.29
N ASP A 114 -12.02 8.08 17.37
CA ASP A 114 -13.32 7.41 17.45
C ASP A 114 -14.44 8.28 16.84
N VAL A 115 -15.67 7.76 16.83
CA VAL A 115 -16.88 8.41 16.29
C VAL A 115 -17.16 9.81 16.86
N ASP A 116 -16.77 10.05 18.11
CA ASP A 116 -16.93 11.34 18.80
C ASP A 116 -15.78 12.33 18.51
N GLY A 117 -14.81 11.94 17.68
CA GLY A 117 -13.63 12.72 17.36
C GLY A 117 -12.52 12.64 18.42
N LYS A 118 -12.71 11.88 19.51
CA LYS A 118 -11.69 11.71 20.54
C LYS A 118 -10.51 10.90 20.00
N ILE A 119 -9.30 11.39 20.23
CA ILE A 119 -8.07 10.65 19.95
C ILE A 119 -8.02 9.42 20.86
N VAL A 120 -7.89 8.26 20.24
CA VAL A 120 -7.80 6.94 20.89
C VAL A 120 -6.36 6.46 20.90
N TRP A 121 -5.62 6.76 19.84
CA TRP A 121 -4.21 6.47 19.72
C TRP A 121 -3.56 7.52 18.82
N GLU A 122 -2.31 7.86 19.10
CA GLU A 122 -1.46 8.64 18.23
C GLU A 122 -0.03 8.11 18.32
N SER A 123 0.73 8.25 17.24
CA SER A 123 2.14 7.88 17.24
C SER A 123 2.91 8.79 18.21
N SER A 124 3.44 8.21 19.29
CA SER A 124 4.23 8.95 20.26
C SER A 124 5.58 9.32 19.67
N THR A 125 5.78 10.59 19.30
CA THR A 125 7.13 11.10 19.08
C THR A 125 7.50 11.95 20.29
N ASN A 126 8.41 11.45 21.14
CA ASN A 126 9.11 12.25 22.17
C ASN A 126 10.04 13.33 21.54
N SER A 127 9.86 13.62 20.25
CA SER A 127 10.61 14.49 19.38
C SER A 127 9.66 15.09 18.34
N THR A 128 10.09 16.16 17.68
CA THR A 128 9.36 16.89 16.64
C THR A 128 8.61 16.00 15.64
N PRO A 129 7.47 16.48 15.10
CA PRO A 129 6.71 15.76 14.09
C PRO A 129 7.62 15.28 12.94
N THR A 130 7.39 14.06 12.44
CA THR A 130 8.27 13.42 11.44
C THR A 130 8.29 14.17 10.10
N GLY A 131 7.27 14.99 9.84
CA GLY A 131 7.09 15.64 8.56
C GLY A 131 6.81 14.66 7.41
N ALA A 132 6.37 13.44 7.72
CA ALA A 132 6.19 12.43 6.69
C ALA A 132 5.14 12.81 5.65
N GLU A 133 5.46 12.48 4.41
CA GLU A 133 4.61 12.71 3.23
C GLU A 133 3.55 11.62 3.05
N ARG A 134 3.83 10.43 3.58
CA ARG A 134 2.98 9.24 3.40
C ARG A 134 3.33 8.16 4.44
N ALA A 135 2.35 7.31 4.73
CA ALA A 135 2.54 6.06 5.46
C ALA A 135 2.52 4.86 4.50
N GLU A 136 3.48 3.95 4.67
CA GLU A 136 3.67 2.75 3.84
C GLU A 136 3.95 1.52 4.69
N LEU A 137 3.35 0.38 4.32
CA LEU A 137 3.62 -0.90 4.96
C LEU A 137 4.75 -1.63 4.23
N LEU A 138 5.85 -1.91 4.92
CA LEU A 138 7.02 -2.59 4.37
C LEU A 138 6.84 -4.12 4.38
N ASN A 139 7.64 -4.84 3.58
CA ASN A 139 7.68 -6.32 3.61
C ASN A 139 8.11 -6.90 4.96
N SER A 140 8.74 -6.10 5.83
CA SER A 140 9.05 -6.49 7.21
C SER A 140 7.84 -6.43 8.14
N GLY A 141 6.70 -5.93 7.67
CA GLY A 141 5.53 -5.63 8.50
C GLY A 141 5.64 -4.30 9.26
N ASN A 142 6.72 -3.54 9.08
CA ASN A 142 6.85 -2.22 9.67
C ASN A 142 5.99 -1.18 8.93
N LEU A 143 5.21 -0.39 9.67
CA LEU A 143 4.47 0.75 9.14
C LEU A 143 5.35 2.00 9.28
N LEU A 144 5.86 2.50 8.16
CA LEU A 144 6.77 3.64 8.11
C LEU A 144 6.02 4.93 7.75
N PHE A 145 6.24 5.99 8.54
CA PHE A 145 5.70 7.35 8.41
C PHE A 145 6.55 8.29 9.29
#